data_AF-A0A178K4W9-F1
#
_entry.id   AF-A0A178K4W9-F1
#
_cell.length_a   1.000
_cell.length_b   1.000
_cell.length_c   1.000
_cell.angle_alpha   90.00
_cell.angle_beta   90.00
_cell.angle_gamma   90.00
#
_symmetry.space_group_name_H-M   'P 1'
#
loop_
_entity.id
_entity.type
_entity.pdbx_description
1 polymer ?
#
loop_
_entity_poly.entity_id
_entity_poly.type
_entity_poly.pdbx_seq_one_letter_code
_entity_poly.pdbx_strand_id
1 'polypeptide(L)'
;MKKKPIYLWVLLIFSALLSAMSLFGIISPVPTAEGMNNLETSASGVNATYAKELVAYTIKVSENGHSIFSILLVVLSVILVVVSLVFLVRKNIQLANYTYLAYVFVAIVGSIYNFIGVQDAVLLFTDPNIRMGAELGAKGSAIFGIVLNVIFLAIVFYKMWRQQKELTETQEEEELA
;
A
#
# COMPACT_ATOMS: atom_id res chain seq x y z
N MET A 1 10.35 -27.26 -19.44
CA MET A 1 11.19 -26.13 -18.96
C MET A 1 10.45 -25.37 -17.86
N LYS A 2 10.97 -25.30 -16.63
CA LYS A 2 10.32 -24.54 -15.53
C LYS A 2 10.26 -23.04 -15.91
N LYS A 3 9.05 -22.52 -16.15
CA LYS A 3 8.85 -21.10 -16.50
C LYS A 3 9.32 -20.23 -15.33
N LYS A 4 10.14 -19.22 -15.62
CA LYS A 4 10.59 -18.27 -14.59
C LYS A 4 9.36 -17.53 -14.00
N PRO A 5 9.30 -17.31 -12.68
CA PRO A 5 8.19 -16.63 -12.00
C PRO A 5 8.23 -15.11 -12.22
N ILE A 6 8.27 -14.66 -13.48
CA ILE A 6 8.43 -13.25 -13.86
C ILE A 6 7.30 -12.39 -13.29
N TYR A 7 6.08 -12.93 -13.22
CA TYR A 7 4.94 -12.23 -12.62
C TYR A 7 5.24 -11.80 -11.17
N LEU A 8 5.83 -12.69 -10.36
CA LEU A 8 6.06 -12.42 -8.95
C LEU A 8 7.20 -11.40 -8.77
N TRP A 9 8.21 -11.42 -9.65
CA TRP A 9 9.25 -10.39 -9.68
C TRP A 9 8.65 -9.00 -9.93
N VAL A 10 7.81 -8.86 -10.96
CA VAL A 10 7.18 -7.58 -11.29
C VAL A 10 6.32 -7.08 -10.11
N LEU A 11 5.47 -7.96 -9.59
CA LEU A 11 4.58 -7.67 -8.47
C LEU A 11 5.35 -7.25 -7.21
N LEU A 12 6.44 -7.95 -6.88
CA LEU A 12 7.28 -7.61 -5.73
C LEU A 12 8.03 -6.30 -5.89
N ILE A 13 8.49 -5.95 -7.10
CA ILE A 13 9.17 -4.66 -7.33
C ILE A 13 8.18 -3.51 -7.08
N PHE A 14 6.98 -3.58 -7.66
CA PHE A 14 5.94 -2.57 -7.40
C PHE A 14 5.58 -2.50 -5.91
N SER A 15 5.41 -3.65 -5.28
CA SER A 15 5.09 -3.74 -3.85
C SER A 15 6.20 -3.20 -2.95
N ALA A 16 7.46 -3.44 -3.31
CA ALA A 16 8.61 -2.92 -2.59
C ALA A 16 8.71 -1.40 -2.71
N LEU A 17 8.43 -0.82 -3.88
CA LEU A 17 8.39 0.63 -4.07
C LEU A 17 7.30 1.27 -3.20
N LEU A 18 6.07 0.71 -3.22
CA LEU A 18 4.97 1.20 -2.39
C LEU A 18 5.29 1.09 -0.90
N SER A 19 5.84 -0.06 -0.49
CA SER A 19 6.24 -0.30 0.91
C SER A 19 7.35 0.65 1.36
N ALA A 20 8.32 0.96 0.49
CA ALA A 20 9.39 1.90 0.78
C ALA A 20 8.85 3.33 0.95
N MET A 21 7.90 3.75 0.11
CA MET A 21 7.23 5.05 0.26
C MET A 21 6.46 5.14 1.59
N SER A 22 5.69 4.10 1.94
CA SER A 22 4.98 4.06 3.22
C SER A 22 5.94 4.03 4.42
N LEU A 23 7.05 3.28 4.31
CA LEU A 23 8.09 3.25 5.34
C LEU A 23 8.72 4.64 5.53
N PHE A 24 9.02 5.33 4.43
CA PHE A 24 9.53 6.70 4.49
C PHE A 24 8.56 7.65 5.21
N GLY A 25 7.25 7.48 4.99
CA GLY A 25 6.21 8.26 5.67
C GLY A 25 6.19 8.07 7.19
N ILE A 26 6.44 6.85 7.70
CA ILE A 26 6.40 6.56 9.14
C ILE A 26 7.73 6.82 9.88
N ILE A 27 8.86 6.87 9.17
CA ILE A 27 10.16 7.23 9.78
C ILE A 27 10.40 8.74 9.75
N SER A 28 9.71 9.46 8.85
CA SER A 28 9.74 10.91 8.80
C SER A 28 8.96 11.46 10.00
N PRO A 29 9.48 12.45 10.74
CA PRO A 29 8.78 12.97 11.89
C PRO A 29 7.44 13.59 11.50
N VAL A 30 6.44 13.48 12.38
CA VAL A 30 5.18 14.22 12.25
C VAL A 30 5.51 15.71 12.11
N PRO A 31 5.04 16.39 11.06
CA PRO A 31 5.33 17.80 10.86
C PRO A 31 4.68 18.65 11.96
N THR A 32 5.30 19.77 12.30
CA THR A 32 4.74 20.77 13.21
C THR A 32 4.22 21.96 12.43
N ALA A 33 3.32 22.75 13.04
CA ALA A 33 2.81 23.97 12.42
C ALA A 33 3.96 24.92 12.03
N GLU A 34 4.93 25.13 12.92
CA GLU A 34 6.13 25.94 12.66
C GLU A 34 6.99 25.37 11.54
N GLY A 35 7.14 24.04 11.47
CA GLY A 35 7.87 23.36 10.39
C GLY A 35 7.18 23.45 9.03
N MET A 36 5.93 23.89 8.99
CA MET A 36 5.10 23.98 7.79
C MET A 36 4.89 25.40 7.28
N ASN A 37 5.65 26.39 7.78
CA ASN A 37 5.57 27.80 7.36
C ASN A 37 5.64 27.98 5.82
N ASN A 38 6.44 27.17 5.12
CA ASN A 38 6.54 27.23 3.66
C ASN A 38 5.22 26.82 2.97
N LEU A 39 4.53 25.80 3.50
CA LEU A 39 3.24 25.38 2.97
C LEU A 39 2.18 26.43 3.27
N GLU A 40 2.14 26.95 4.50
CA GLU A 40 1.20 28.01 4.89
C GLU A 40 1.40 29.26 4.01
N THR A 41 2.64 29.71 3.83
CA THR A 41 2.97 30.88 3.00
C THR A 41 2.55 30.64 1.55
N SER A 42 2.83 29.46 0.99
CA SER A 42 2.46 29.12 -0.39
C SER A 42 0.94 29.09 -0.58
N ALA A 43 0.20 28.53 0.37
CA ALA A 43 -1.26 28.45 0.32
C ALA A 43 -1.95 29.78 0.67
N SER A 44 -1.28 30.67 1.40
CA SER A 44 -1.82 31.98 1.79
C SER A 44 -2.12 32.89 0.60
N GLY A 45 -1.42 32.69 -0.52
CA GLY A 45 -1.71 33.36 -1.80
C GLY A 45 -3.06 32.99 -2.41
N VAL A 46 -3.69 31.92 -1.93
CA VAL A 46 -5.07 31.54 -2.26
C VAL A 46 -6.04 32.08 -1.22
N ASN A 47 -5.86 31.68 0.05
CA ASN A 47 -6.69 32.11 1.18
C ASN A 47 -5.99 31.76 2.51
N ALA A 48 -5.95 32.70 3.46
CA ALA A 48 -5.30 32.51 4.78
C ALA A 48 -6.00 31.43 5.65
N THR A 49 -7.31 31.31 5.57
CA THR A 49 -8.06 30.25 6.27
C THR A 49 -7.70 28.89 5.70
N TYR A 50 -7.73 28.76 4.37
CA TYR A 50 -7.34 27.54 3.67
C TYR A 50 -5.91 27.11 4.00
N ALA A 51 -4.97 28.07 4.08
CA ALA A 51 -3.58 27.77 4.41
C ALA A 51 -3.43 27.09 5.78
N LYS A 52 -4.14 27.61 6.80
CA LYS A 52 -4.14 27.02 8.15
C LYS A 52 -4.83 25.66 8.18
N GLU A 53 -5.95 25.51 7.48
CA GLU A 53 -6.67 24.25 7.37
C GLU A 53 -5.83 23.18 6.67
N LEU A 54 -5.08 23.54 5.63
CA LEU A 54 -4.19 22.63 4.89
C LEU A 54 -3.01 22.15 5.76
N VAL A 55 -2.44 23.04 6.57
CA VAL A 55 -1.42 22.68 7.56
C VAL A 55 -2.00 21.71 8.57
N ALA A 56 -3.15 22.04 9.18
CA ALA A 56 -3.82 21.18 10.16
C ALA A 56 -4.19 19.81 9.58
N TYR A 57 -4.72 19.78 8.35
CA TYR A 57 -5.01 18.57 7.60
C TYR A 57 -3.76 17.70 7.42
N THR A 58 -2.66 18.28 6.97
CA THR A 58 -1.42 17.53 6.73
C THR A 58 -0.85 16.94 8.01
N ILE A 59 -0.86 17.71 9.11
CA ILE A 59 -0.45 17.23 10.44
C ILE A 59 -1.35 16.07 10.86
N LYS A 60 -2.68 16.21 10.76
CA LYS A 60 -3.64 15.18 11.15
C LYS A 60 -3.49 13.88 10.36
N VAL A 61 -3.28 13.99 9.04
CA VAL A 61 -3.00 12.83 8.17
C VAL A 61 -1.69 12.14 8.59
N SER A 62 -0.66 12.92 8.91
CA SER A 62 0.63 12.39 9.37
C SER A 62 0.50 11.71 10.74
N GLU A 63 -0.24 12.28 11.68
CA GLU A 63 -0.54 11.68 12.98
C GLU A 63 -1.22 10.32 12.82
N ASN A 64 -2.21 10.22 11.92
CA ASN A 64 -2.86 8.94 11.61
C ASN A 64 -1.84 7.92 11.07
N GLY A 65 -0.96 8.35 10.16
CA GLY A 65 0.14 7.52 9.64
C GLY A 65 1.10 7.03 10.74
N HIS A 66 1.25 7.79 11.83
CA HIS A 66 2.08 7.49 12.99
C HIS A 66 1.34 6.77 14.13
N SER A 67 0.06 6.44 13.96
CA SER A 67 -0.64 5.59 14.91
C SER A 67 0.05 4.22 15.01
N ILE A 68 -0.01 3.61 16.20
CA ILE A 68 0.62 2.30 16.44
C ILE A 68 0.14 1.24 15.43
N PHE A 69 -1.15 1.28 15.06
CA PHE A 69 -1.72 0.34 14.11
C PHE A 69 -1.21 0.57 12.69
N SER A 70 -1.13 1.83 12.24
CA SER A 70 -0.53 2.17 10.94
C SER A 70 0.92 1.70 10.85
N ILE A 71 1.72 2.01 11.88
CA ILE A 71 3.13 1.59 11.94
C ILE A 71 3.24 0.07 11.87
N LEU A 72 2.43 -0.67 12.63
CA LEU A 72 2.42 -2.13 12.60
C LEU A 72 2.10 -2.67 11.21
N LEU A 73 1.08 -2.12 10.54
CA LEU A 73 0.72 -2.54 9.18
C LEU A 73 1.84 -2.26 8.17
N VAL A 74 2.46 -1.09 8.22
CA VAL A 74 3.57 -0.72 7.32
C VAL A 74 4.79 -1.60 7.56
N VAL A 75 5.20 -1.79 8.82
CA VAL A 75 6.36 -2.64 9.15
C VAL A 75 6.09 -4.09 8.77
N LEU A 76 4.92 -4.63 9.07
CA LEU A 76 4.53 -5.98 8.67
C LEU A 76 4.55 -6.14 7.15
N SER A 77 4.02 -5.14 6.42
CA SER A 77 4.01 -5.11 4.97
C SER A 77 5.44 -5.18 4.39
N VAL A 78 6.35 -4.34 4.89
CA VAL A 78 7.77 -4.34 4.49
C VAL A 78 8.41 -5.71 4.75
N ILE A 79 8.20 -6.30 5.93
CA ILE A 79 8.73 -7.62 6.27
C ILE A 79 8.23 -8.68 5.29
N LEU A 80 6.93 -8.69 4.99
CA LEU A 80 6.34 -9.68 4.09
C LEU A 80 6.88 -9.55 2.65
N VAL A 81 7.09 -8.34 2.15
CA VAL A 81 7.75 -8.12 0.84
C VAL A 81 9.17 -8.69 0.85
N VAL A 82 9.96 -8.38 1.88
CA VAL A 82 11.34 -8.88 1.99
C VAL A 82 11.37 -10.41 2.08
N VAL A 83 10.53 -11.01 2.91
CA VAL A 83 10.45 -12.47 3.07
C VAL A 83 10.03 -13.15 1.76
N SER A 84 9.03 -12.60 1.07
CA SER A 84 8.61 -13.12 -0.24
C SER A 84 9.73 -13.03 -1.28
N LEU A 85 10.47 -11.92 -1.31
CA LEU A 85 11.65 -11.75 -2.17
C LEU A 85 12.76 -12.75 -1.84
N VAL A 86 13.05 -12.98 -0.55
CA VAL A 86 14.04 -13.98 -0.12
C VAL A 86 13.64 -15.38 -0.59
N PHE A 87 12.36 -15.77 -0.43
CA PHE A 87 11.88 -17.06 -0.92
C PHE A 87 11.96 -17.16 -2.45
N LEU A 88 11.65 -16.07 -3.17
CA LEU A 88 11.75 -16.02 -4.62
C LEU A 88 13.20 -16.21 -5.11
N VAL A 89 14.16 -15.53 -4.49
CA VAL A 89 15.61 -15.68 -4.79
C VAL A 89 16.09 -17.09 -4.48
N ARG A 90 15.61 -17.69 -3.38
CA ARG A 90 15.86 -19.08 -3.01
C ARG A 90 15.11 -20.10 -3.87
N LYS A 91 14.39 -19.65 -4.90
CA LYS A 91 13.59 -20.47 -5.83
C LYS A 91 12.48 -21.27 -5.15
N ASN A 92 12.08 -20.90 -3.93
CA ASN A 92 10.91 -21.48 -3.27
C ASN A 92 9.65 -20.70 -3.65
N ILE A 93 9.10 -21.02 -4.82
CA ILE A 93 8.04 -20.24 -5.45
C ILE A 93 6.71 -20.35 -4.70
N GLN A 94 6.43 -21.50 -4.08
CA GLN A 94 5.22 -21.69 -3.29
C GLN A 94 5.23 -20.79 -2.05
N LEU A 95 6.30 -20.83 -1.25
CA LEU A 95 6.40 -19.94 -0.08
C LEU A 95 6.43 -18.46 -0.49
N ALA A 96 7.13 -18.12 -1.58
CA ALA A 96 7.15 -16.75 -2.08
C ALA A 96 5.74 -16.24 -2.41
N ASN A 97 4.91 -17.06 -3.08
CA ASN A 97 3.52 -16.73 -3.36
C ASN A 97 2.66 -16.61 -2.10
N TYR A 98 2.79 -17.54 -1.14
CA TYR A 98 2.00 -17.48 0.11
C TYR A 98 2.34 -16.24 0.95
N THR A 99 3.63 -15.93 1.10
CA THR A 99 4.04 -14.69 1.78
C THR A 99 3.56 -13.46 1.01
N TYR A 100 3.61 -13.48 -0.33
CA TYR A 100 3.11 -12.37 -1.13
C TYR A 100 1.60 -12.18 -0.96
N LEU A 101 0.81 -13.26 -0.92
CA LEU A 101 -0.62 -13.18 -0.62
C LEU A 101 -0.87 -12.52 0.74
N ALA A 102 -0.12 -12.93 1.77
CA ALA A 102 -0.20 -12.30 3.09
C ALA A 102 0.08 -10.79 3.03
N TYR A 103 1.13 -10.38 2.29
CA TYR A 103 1.42 -8.97 2.04
C TYR A 103 0.21 -8.25 1.40
N VAL A 104 -0.37 -8.84 0.35
CA VAL A 104 -1.48 -8.20 -0.37
C VAL A 104 -2.70 -8.03 0.53
N PHE A 105 -3.00 -8.99 1.41
CA PHE A 105 -4.06 -8.84 2.41
C PHE A 105 -3.76 -7.70 3.39
N VAL A 106 -2.53 -7.61 3.90
CA VAL A 106 -2.11 -6.50 4.77
C VAL A 106 -2.23 -5.15 4.05
N ALA A 107 -1.87 -5.08 2.77
CA ALA A 107 -1.98 -3.85 1.97
C ALA A 107 -3.44 -3.41 1.75
N ILE A 108 -4.36 -4.36 1.55
CA ILE A 108 -5.81 -4.06 1.46
C ILE A 108 -6.32 -3.52 2.81
N VAL A 109 -6.00 -4.20 3.92
CA VAL A 109 -6.38 -3.76 5.27
C VAL A 109 -5.80 -2.38 5.57
N GLY A 110 -4.54 -2.13 5.22
CA GLY A 110 -3.90 -0.82 5.38
C GLY A 110 -4.52 0.28 4.53
N SER A 111 -5.00 -0.03 3.33
CA SER A 111 -5.72 0.94 2.49
C SER A 111 -7.05 1.35 3.13
N ILE A 112 -7.79 0.38 3.69
CA ILE A 112 -9.05 0.63 4.40
C ILE A 112 -8.79 1.42 5.70
N TYR A 113 -7.77 1.03 6.47
CA TYR A 113 -7.42 1.71 7.71
C TYR A 113 -7.05 3.17 7.47
N ASN A 114 -6.18 3.44 6.49
CA ASN A 114 -5.80 4.81 6.14
C ASN A 114 -6.99 5.64 5.68
N PHE A 115 -7.91 5.06 4.90
CA PHE A 115 -9.12 5.74 4.48
C PHE A 115 -9.96 6.21 5.67
N ILE A 116 -10.21 5.31 6.63
CA ILE A 116 -11.01 5.60 7.82
C ILE A 116 -10.30 6.66 8.67
N GLY A 117 -8.99 6.51 8.89
CA GLY A 117 -8.20 7.39 9.75
C GLY A 117 -8.03 8.83 9.24
N VAL A 118 -8.26 9.07 7.94
CA VAL A 118 -8.18 10.41 7.33
C VAL A 118 -9.52 11.15 7.33
N GLN A 119 -10.65 10.48 7.64
CA GLN A 119 -11.97 11.13 7.59
C GLN A 119 -12.07 12.34 8.51
N ASP A 120 -11.55 12.24 9.74
CA ASP A 120 -11.55 13.35 10.70
C ASP A 120 -10.68 14.53 10.22
N ALA A 121 -9.60 14.25 9.48
CA ALA A 121 -8.74 15.29 8.93
C ALA A 121 -9.47 16.08 7.83
N VAL A 122 -10.25 15.41 7.00
CA VAL A 122 -10.99 16.06 5.90
C VAL A 122 -12.02 17.06 6.42
N LEU A 123 -12.60 16.80 7.58
CA LEU A 123 -13.56 17.70 8.23
C LEU A 123 -12.95 19.01 8.73
N LEU A 124 -11.62 19.13 8.75
CA LEU A 124 -10.93 20.38 9.08
C LEU A 124 -11.13 21.47 8.02
N PHE A 125 -11.46 21.10 6.78
CA PHE A 125 -11.78 22.06 5.73
C PHE A 125 -13.20 22.59 5.91
N THR A 126 -13.32 23.90 6.15
CA THR A 126 -14.63 24.53 6.34
C THR A 126 -15.36 24.74 5.03
N ASP A 127 -14.64 25.13 3.97
CA ASP A 127 -15.18 25.31 2.63
C ASP A 127 -15.68 23.96 2.04
N PRO A 128 -16.96 23.86 1.65
CA PRO A 128 -17.53 22.62 1.12
C PRO A 128 -16.84 22.09 -0.14
N ASN A 129 -16.37 22.96 -1.04
CA ASN A 129 -15.71 22.54 -2.28
C ASN A 129 -14.32 21.99 -2.01
N ILE A 130 -13.58 22.63 -1.10
CA ILE A 130 -12.25 22.16 -0.68
C ILE A 130 -12.37 20.83 0.06
N ARG A 131 -13.32 20.74 1.01
CA ARG A 131 -13.62 19.50 1.73
C ARG A 131 -14.00 18.37 0.78
N MET A 132 -14.89 18.63 -0.18
CA MET A 132 -15.26 17.65 -1.21
C MET A 132 -14.04 17.17 -2.01
N GLY A 133 -13.14 18.08 -2.39
CA GLY A 133 -11.88 17.71 -3.07
C GLY A 133 -11.00 16.80 -2.22
N ALA A 134 -10.83 17.11 -0.93
CA ALA A 134 -10.07 16.28 0.00
C ALA A 134 -10.73 14.91 0.23
N GLU A 135 -12.06 14.85 0.36
CA GLU A 135 -12.82 13.60 0.46
C GLU A 135 -12.62 12.72 -0.78
N LEU A 136 -12.71 13.31 -1.98
CA LEU A 136 -12.48 12.60 -3.23
C LEU A 136 -11.04 12.09 -3.33
N GLY A 137 -10.06 12.88 -2.89
CA GLY A 137 -8.66 12.44 -2.80
C GLY A 137 -8.48 11.24 -1.87
N ALA A 138 -9.04 11.29 -0.67
CA ALA A 138 -8.97 10.20 0.31
C ALA A 138 -9.68 8.93 -0.21
N LYS A 139 -10.91 9.06 -0.72
CA LYS A 139 -11.69 7.95 -1.31
C LYS A 139 -10.97 7.36 -2.53
N GLY A 140 -10.48 8.22 -3.43
CA GLY A 140 -9.78 7.82 -4.65
C GLY A 140 -8.50 7.05 -4.35
N SER A 141 -7.69 7.53 -3.41
CA SER A 141 -6.50 6.83 -2.92
C SER A 141 -6.83 5.45 -2.38
N ALA A 142 -7.85 5.35 -1.53
CA ALA A 142 -8.27 4.08 -0.93
C ALA A 142 -8.76 3.08 -1.98
N ILE A 143 -9.65 3.51 -2.89
CA ILE A 143 -10.18 2.69 -3.98
C ILE A 143 -9.04 2.21 -4.87
N PHE A 144 -8.12 3.11 -5.25
CA PHE A 144 -6.97 2.75 -6.08
C PHE A 144 -6.11 1.69 -5.39
N GLY A 145 -5.76 1.89 -4.11
CA GLY A 145 -4.96 0.94 -3.33
C GLY A 145 -5.63 -0.44 -3.23
N ILE A 146 -6.94 -0.48 -2.97
CA ILE A 146 -7.70 -1.74 -2.88
C ILE A 146 -7.77 -2.44 -4.24
N VAL A 147 -8.19 -1.74 -5.29
CA VAL A 147 -8.35 -2.31 -6.63
C VAL A 147 -7.02 -2.83 -7.18
N LEU A 148 -5.93 -2.08 -7.01
CA LEU A 148 -4.59 -2.52 -7.39
C LEU A 148 -4.20 -3.83 -6.72
N ASN A 149 -4.44 -3.93 -5.40
CA ASN A 149 -4.13 -5.14 -4.65
C ASN A 149 -5.06 -6.32 -5.00
N VAL A 150 -6.34 -6.07 -5.31
CA VAL A 150 -7.24 -7.11 -5.83
C VAL A 150 -6.76 -7.65 -7.17
N ILE A 151 -6.25 -6.79 -8.06
CA ILE A 151 -5.62 -7.22 -9.32
C ILE A 151 -4.39 -8.10 -9.02
N PHE A 152 -3.57 -7.72 -8.04
CA PHE A 152 -2.41 -8.51 -7.63
C PHE A 152 -2.82 -9.89 -7.10
N LEU A 153 -3.86 -9.97 -6.26
CA LEU A 153 -4.43 -11.25 -5.81
C LEU A 153 -4.86 -12.10 -7.00
N ALA A 154 -5.62 -11.54 -7.94
CA ALA A 154 -6.12 -12.27 -9.10
C ALA A 154 -4.97 -12.87 -9.94
N ILE A 155 -3.91 -12.10 -10.17
CA ILE A 155 -2.73 -12.57 -10.91
C ILE A 155 -2.05 -13.72 -10.16
N VAL A 156 -1.83 -13.59 -8.85
CA VAL A 156 -1.12 -14.58 -8.05
C VAL A 156 -1.93 -15.87 -7.95
N PHE A 157 -3.21 -15.80 -7.64
CA PHE A 157 -4.09 -16.97 -7.59
C PHE A 157 -4.15 -17.68 -8.95
N TYR A 158 -4.32 -16.94 -10.04
CA TYR A 158 -4.32 -17.52 -11.39
C TYR A 158 -3.01 -18.25 -11.70
N LYS A 159 -1.86 -17.65 -11.36
CA LYS A 159 -0.54 -18.25 -11.59
C LYS A 159 -0.28 -19.46 -10.71
N MET A 160 -0.68 -19.42 -9.44
CA MET A 160 -0.59 -20.56 -8.53
C MET A 160 -1.44 -21.74 -9.01
N TRP A 161 -2.69 -21.48 -9.38
CA TRP A 161 -3.58 -22.52 -9.91
C TRP A 161 -2.99 -23.18 -11.15
N ARG A 162 -2.50 -22.39 -12.11
CA ARG A 162 -1.85 -22.91 -13.31
C ARG A 162 -0.59 -23.72 -13.00
N GLN A 163 0.23 -23.27 -12.03
CA GLN A 163 1.44 -23.99 -11.61
C GLN A 163 1.09 -25.34 -10.99
N GLN A 164 0.05 -25.42 -10.16
CA GLN A 164 -0.43 -26.68 -9.59
C GLN A 164 -0.93 -27.63 -10.68
N LYS A 165 -1.70 -27.12 -11.65
CA LYS A 165 -2.19 -27.92 -12.77
C LYS A 165 -1.06 -28.52 -13.62
N GLU A 166 -0.06 -27.70 -13.97
CA GLU A 166 1.11 -28.15 -14.73
C GLU A 166 1.91 -29.23 -13.95
N LEU A 167 1.95 -29.15 -12.61
CA LEU A 167 2.61 -30.16 -11.76
C LEU A 167 1.85 -31.49 -11.75
N THR A 168 0.52 -31.45 -11.61
CA THR A 168 -0.32 -32.65 -11.62
C THR A 168 -0.26 -33.37 -12.98
N GLU A 169 -0.38 -32.63 -14.09
CA GLU A 169 -0.29 -33.20 -15.45
C GLU A 169 1.06 -33.88 -15.70
N THR A 170 2.17 -33.29 -15.21
CA THR A 170 3.51 -33.89 -15.37
C THR A 170 3.65 -35.17 -14.55
N GLN A 171 3.08 -35.22 -13.34
CA GLN A 171 3.12 -36.42 -12.49
C GLN A 171 2.33 -37.58 -13.11
N GLU A 172 1.16 -37.30 -13.69
CA GLU A 172 0.35 -38.31 -14.38
C GLU A 172 1.08 -38.86 -15.62
N GLU A 173 1.79 -38.01 -16.38
CA GLU A 173 2.61 -38.45 -17.52
C GLU A 173 3.80 -39.33 -17.10
N GLU A 174 4.44 -39.03 -15.96
CA GLU A 174 5.54 -39.84 -15.41
C GLU A 174 5.06 -41.20 -14.84
N GLU A 175 3.85 -41.28 -14.28
CA GLU A 175 3.27 -42.55 -13.79
C GLU A 175 2.81 -43.49 -14.92
N LEU A 176 2.50 -42.94 -16.10
CA LEU A 176 2.02 -43.69 -17.27
C LEU A 176 3.15 -44.16 -18.22
N ALA A 177 4.40 -43.75 -17.99
CA ALA A 177 5.58 -44.06 -18.80
C ALA A 177 6.42 -45.20 -18.20
#